data_AF-A0A9Q0YQA6-F1
#
_entry.id   AF-A0A9Q0YQA6-F1
#
_cell.length_a   1.000
_cell.length_b   1.000
_cell.length_c   1.000
_cell.angle_alpha   90.00
_cell.angle_beta   90.00
_cell.angle_gamma   90.00
#
_symmetry.space_group_name_H-M   'P 1'
#
loop_
_entity.id
_entity.type
_entity.pdbx_description
1 polymer ?
#
loop_
_entity_poly.entity_id
_entity_poly.type
_entity_poly.pdbx_seq_one_letter_code
_entity_poly.pdbx_strand_id
1 'polypeptide(L)'
;MFNRFAAALHQAVEALAPSQSLLEDFIFHWKAITHYFINNKDDKCPVQESNISSHLDNMLVILEQEEYEMEKNQTGPCMEHLLQHKILETLQTLGKADCPPGMKQLVLTFFTNLLGKIQQPLLPHVNVYKPVHVSRWFF
;
A
#
# COMPACT_ATOMS: atom_id res chain seq x y z
N MET A 1 29.06 -30.24 22.45
CA MET A 1 29.03 -28.81 22.81
C MET A 1 28.87 -27.86 21.62
N PHE A 2 29.37 -28.21 20.42
CA PHE A 2 29.19 -27.43 19.17
C PHE A 2 27.72 -27.08 18.82
N ASN A 3 26.76 -27.94 19.14
CA ASN A 3 25.36 -27.73 18.76
C ASN A 3 24.70 -26.50 19.43
N ARG A 4 25.16 -26.11 20.63
CA ARG A 4 24.62 -24.94 21.34
C ARG A 4 25.20 -23.63 20.79
N PHE A 5 26.44 -23.65 20.32
CA PHE A 5 27.06 -22.51 19.65
C PHE A 5 26.43 -22.26 18.28
N ALA A 6 26.15 -23.33 17.51
CA ALA A 6 25.42 -23.20 16.24
C ALA A 6 24.01 -22.63 16.45
N ALA A 7 23.29 -23.09 17.48
CA ALA A 7 21.97 -22.55 17.83
C ALA A 7 22.03 -21.08 18.28
N ALA A 8 23.01 -20.72 19.12
CA ALA A 8 23.19 -19.33 19.57
C ALA A 8 23.62 -18.40 18.42
N LEU A 9 24.41 -18.90 17.46
CA LEU A 9 24.81 -18.15 16.27
C LEU A 9 23.64 -17.99 15.29
N HIS A 10 22.83 -19.02 15.08
CA HIS A 10 21.58 -18.91 14.30
C HIS A 10 20.61 -17.92 14.94
N GLN A 11 20.43 -17.97 16.26
CA GLN A 11 19.56 -17.06 16.98
C GLN A 11 20.09 -15.62 16.97
N ALA A 12 21.41 -15.43 17.05
CA ALA A 12 22.03 -14.13 16.88
C ALA A 12 21.94 -13.62 15.43
N VAL A 13 22.03 -14.50 14.43
CA VAL A 13 21.83 -14.16 13.01
C VAL A 13 20.38 -13.79 12.73
N GLU A 14 19.40 -14.47 13.33
CA GLU A 14 17.98 -14.08 13.26
C GLU A 14 17.70 -12.76 13.99
N ALA A 15 18.34 -12.52 15.15
CA ALA A 15 18.21 -11.26 15.88
C ALA A 15 18.94 -10.07 15.22
N LEU A 16 19.86 -10.34 14.28
CA LEU A 16 20.62 -9.36 13.50
C LEU A 16 20.15 -9.25 12.05
N ALA A 17 19.28 -10.15 11.59
CA ALA A 17 18.56 -9.94 10.35
C ALA A 17 17.69 -8.70 10.58
N PRO A 18 17.85 -7.61 9.81
CA PRO A 18 16.94 -6.49 9.93
C PRO A 18 15.55 -7.06 9.69
N SER A 19 14.66 -6.95 10.69
CA SER A 19 13.24 -7.17 10.45
C SER A 19 12.89 -6.25 9.29
N GLN A 20 12.51 -6.84 8.16
CA GLN A 20 12.17 -6.08 6.96
C GLN A 20 11.17 -4.99 7.34
N SER A 21 11.46 -3.75 6.94
CA SER A 21 10.63 -2.63 7.37
C SER A 21 9.25 -2.72 6.73
N LEU A 22 8.22 -2.21 7.42
CA LEU A 22 6.86 -2.14 6.87
C LEU A 22 6.82 -1.47 5.49
N LEU A 23 7.68 -0.46 5.28
CA LEU A 23 7.81 0.23 4.00
C LEU A 23 8.35 -0.69 2.89
N GLU A 24 9.34 -1.53 3.18
CA GLU A 24 9.88 -2.46 2.19
C GLU A 24 8.84 -3.51 1.79
N ASP A 25 8.07 -4.02 2.76
CA ASP A 25 6.94 -4.92 2.49
C ASP A 25 5.86 -4.23 1.66
N PHE A 26 5.50 -3.01 2.01
CA PHE A 26 4.53 -2.22 1.26
C PHE A 26 4.96 -2.03 -0.20
N ILE A 27 6.22 -1.64 -0.41
CA ILE A 27 6.83 -1.48 -1.74
C ILE A 27 6.85 -2.81 -2.49
N PHE A 28 7.14 -3.91 -1.82
CA PHE A 28 7.14 -5.24 -2.42
C PHE A 28 5.74 -5.59 -2.97
N HIS A 29 4.69 -5.42 -2.18
CA HIS A 29 3.32 -5.70 -2.63
C HIS A 29 2.91 -4.79 -3.80
N TRP A 30 3.26 -3.51 -3.75
CA TRP A 30 2.98 -2.59 -4.86
C TRP A 30 3.73 -2.97 -6.15
N LYS A 31 5.00 -3.38 -6.04
CA LYS A 31 5.79 -3.87 -7.19
C LYS A 31 5.20 -5.14 -7.79
N ALA A 32 4.68 -6.06 -6.97
CA ALA A 32 4.04 -7.27 -7.46
C ALA A 32 2.80 -6.95 -8.33
N ILE A 33 1.98 -5.99 -7.89
CA ILE A 33 0.81 -5.52 -8.65
C ILE A 33 1.26 -4.90 -9.98
N THR A 34 2.21 -3.97 -9.96
CA THR A 34 2.65 -3.28 -11.18
C THR A 34 3.37 -4.21 -12.15
N HIS A 35 4.14 -5.19 -11.67
CA HIS A 35 4.74 -6.24 -12.50
C HIS A 35 3.70 -7.10 -13.21
N TYR A 36 2.56 -7.40 -12.58
CA TYR A 36 1.48 -8.11 -13.27
C TYR A 36 1.06 -7.37 -14.55
N PHE A 37 0.85 -6.05 -14.48
CA PHE A 37 0.44 -5.24 -15.63
C PHE A 37 1.54 -5.03 -16.68
N ILE A 38 2.80 -5.09 -16.29
CA ILE A 38 3.92 -5.02 -17.24
C ILE A 38 4.00 -6.30 -18.08
N ASN A 39 3.78 -7.45 -17.45
CA ASN A 39 3.97 -8.77 -18.06
C ASN A 39 2.70 -9.32 -18.75
N ASN A 40 1.51 -8.81 -18.41
CA ASN A 40 0.21 -9.35 -18.83
C ASN A 40 -0.66 -8.29 -19.54
N LYS A 41 -0.08 -7.46 -20.41
CA LYS A 41 -0.76 -6.29 -21.01
C LYS A 41 -2.04 -6.61 -21.81
N ASP A 42 -2.17 -7.84 -22.32
CA ASP A 42 -3.32 -8.29 -23.12
C ASP A 42 -4.10 -9.43 -22.44
N ASP A 43 -3.81 -9.69 -21.17
CA ASP A 43 -4.43 -10.78 -20.43
C ASP A 43 -5.89 -10.47 -20.14
N LYS A 44 -6.75 -11.42 -20.49
CA LYS A 44 -8.21 -11.37 -20.26
C LYS A 44 -8.63 -12.25 -19.10
N CYS A 45 -7.68 -12.94 -18.46
CA CYS A 45 -7.97 -13.73 -17.28
C CYS A 45 -8.60 -12.83 -16.21
N PRO A 46 -9.69 -13.28 -15.56
CA PRO A 46 -10.34 -12.53 -14.50
C PRO A 46 -9.35 -12.17 -13.38
N VAL A 47 -9.56 -11.03 -12.72
CA VAL A 47 -8.69 -10.59 -11.61
C VAL A 47 -8.57 -11.63 -10.49
N GLN A 48 -9.60 -12.46 -10.30
CA GLN A 48 -9.68 -13.51 -9.30
C GLN A 48 -8.65 -14.63 -9.52
N GLU A 49 -8.16 -14.80 -10.75
CA GLU A 49 -7.11 -15.77 -11.10
C GLU A 49 -5.70 -15.18 -10.90
N SER A 50 -5.61 -13.90 -10.55
CA SER A 50 -4.36 -13.21 -10.23
C SER A 50 -4.14 -13.10 -8.72
N ASN A 51 -2.90 -12.80 -8.31
CA ASN A 51 -2.58 -12.50 -6.91
C ASN A 51 -2.83 -11.03 -6.52
N ILE A 52 -3.38 -10.20 -7.40
CA ILE A 52 -3.52 -8.74 -7.18
C ILE A 52 -4.34 -8.45 -5.92
N SER A 53 -5.44 -9.17 -5.70
CA SER A 53 -6.29 -8.96 -4.50
C SER A 53 -5.49 -9.17 -3.21
N SER A 54 -4.74 -10.27 -3.14
CA SER A 54 -3.92 -10.58 -1.97
C SER A 54 -2.87 -9.49 -1.72
N HIS A 55 -2.22 -8.97 -2.77
CA HIS A 55 -1.24 -7.90 -2.59
C HIS A 55 -1.89 -6.59 -2.10
N LEU A 56 -3.08 -6.24 -2.60
CA LEU A 56 -3.82 -5.06 -2.13
C LEU A 56 -4.27 -5.21 -0.66
N ASP A 57 -4.75 -6.39 -0.29
CA ASP A 57 -5.17 -6.68 1.09
C ASP A 57 -3.97 -6.59 2.05
N ASN A 58 -2.82 -7.12 1.68
CA ASN A 58 -1.59 -7.00 2.47
C ASN A 58 -1.11 -5.54 2.59
N MET A 59 -1.22 -4.73 1.53
CA MET A 59 -0.92 -3.30 1.62
C MET A 59 -1.82 -2.60 2.64
N LEU A 60 -3.11 -2.95 2.74
CA LEU A 60 -4.00 -2.41 3.76
C LEU A 60 -3.61 -2.85 5.17
N VAL A 61 -3.28 -4.13 5.36
CA VAL A 61 -2.80 -4.65 6.65
C VAL A 61 -1.55 -3.90 7.12
N ILE A 62 -0.62 -3.64 6.20
CA ILE A 62 0.60 -2.88 6.52
C ILE A 62 0.28 -1.44 6.92
N LEU A 63 -0.65 -0.77 6.21
CA LEU A 63 -1.07 0.59 6.55
C LEU A 63 -1.79 0.66 7.90
N GLU A 64 -2.62 -0.34 8.22
CA GLU A 64 -3.26 -0.46 9.55
C GLU A 64 -2.25 -0.69 10.66
N GLN A 65 -1.25 -1.55 10.42
CA GLN A 65 -0.18 -1.80 11.38
C GLN A 65 0.66 -0.55 11.61
N GLU A 66 1.03 0.16 10.54
CA GLU A 66 1.75 1.42 10.64
C GLU A 66 0.95 2.45 11.45
N GLU A 67 -0.34 2.62 11.18
CA GLU A 67 -1.19 3.55 11.94
C GLU A 67 -1.27 3.18 13.44
N TYR A 68 -1.27 1.89 13.76
CA TYR A 68 -1.26 1.41 15.14
C TYR A 68 0.06 1.68 15.87
N GLU A 69 1.20 1.58 15.17
CA GLU A 69 2.54 1.82 15.73
C GLU A 69 2.90 3.31 15.84
N MET A 70 2.27 4.17 15.05
CA MET A 70 2.56 5.61 14.99
C MET A 70 1.85 6.42 16.08
N GLU A 71 2.44 7.57 16.45
CA GLU A 71 1.78 8.53 17.33
C GLU A 71 0.57 9.17 16.64
N LYS A 72 -0.45 9.51 17.42
CA LYS A 72 -1.68 10.15 16.90
C LYS A 72 -1.35 11.41 16.11
N ASN A 73 -1.93 11.53 14.92
CA ASN A 73 -1.76 12.64 13.95
C ASN A 73 -0.40 12.68 13.21
N GLN A 74 0.39 11.62 13.25
CA GLN A 74 1.54 11.48 12.37
C GLN A 74 1.19 10.56 11.20
N THR A 75 1.71 10.88 10.02
CA THR A 75 1.64 10.00 8.84
C THR A 75 2.92 9.19 8.79
N GLY A 76 2.79 7.86 8.73
CA GLY A 76 3.93 6.95 8.63
C GLY A 76 4.46 6.81 7.19
N PRO A 77 5.65 6.22 7.03
CA PRO A 77 6.35 6.11 5.75
C PRO A 77 5.57 5.36 4.65
N CYS A 78 4.76 4.35 4.97
CA CYS A 78 3.95 3.59 4.02
C CYS A 78 2.82 4.46 3.46
N MET A 79 2.11 5.19 4.33
CA MET A 79 1.09 6.14 3.89
C MET A 79 1.70 7.30 3.10
N GLU A 80 2.85 7.82 3.52
CA GLU A 80 3.59 8.82 2.73
C GLU A 80 3.95 8.27 1.34
N HIS A 81 4.44 7.03 1.27
CA HIS A 81 4.77 6.39 0.00
C HIS A 81 3.55 6.25 -0.91
N LEU A 82 2.41 5.77 -0.37
CA LEU A 82 1.13 5.68 -1.08
C LEU A 82 0.75 7.00 -1.74
N LEU A 83 0.86 8.10 -0.98
CA LEU A 83 0.46 9.43 -1.42
C LEU A 83 1.47 10.08 -2.37
N GLN A 84 2.77 9.98 -2.09
CA GLN A 84 3.82 10.60 -2.91
C GLN A 84 3.95 9.95 -4.29
N HIS A 85 3.75 8.62 -4.36
CA HIS A 85 3.90 7.85 -5.60
C HIS A 85 2.59 7.70 -6.38
N LYS A 86 1.52 8.40 -5.97
CA LYS A 86 0.24 8.43 -6.67
C LYS A 86 -0.36 7.05 -6.92
N ILE A 87 -0.24 6.18 -5.91
CA ILE A 87 -0.73 4.80 -5.99
C ILE A 87 -2.25 4.80 -6.17
N LEU A 88 -2.94 5.69 -5.46
CA LEU A 88 -4.40 5.82 -5.53
C LEU A 88 -4.87 6.22 -6.94
N GLU A 89 -4.21 7.19 -7.56
CA GLU A 89 -4.52 7.63 -8.93
C GLU A 89 -4.22 6.54 -9.97
N THR A 90 -3.15 5.77 -9.73
CA THR A 90 -2.82 4.61 -10.57
C THR A 90 -3.90 3.55 -10.46
N LEU A 91 -4.31 3.17 -9.24
CA LEU A 91 -5.41 2.23 -9.01
C LEU A 91 -6.73 2.71 -9.61
N GLN A 92 -7.02 4.00 -9.54
CA GLN A 92 -8.20 4.58 -10.18
C GLN A 92 -8.16 4.44 -11.71
N THR A 93 -6.99 4.63 -12.32
CA THR A 93 -6.79 4.44 -13.77
C THR A 93 -7.00 2.97 -14.16
N LEU A 94 -6.44 2.04 -13.38
CA LEU A 94 -6.61 0.59 -13.59
C LEU A 94 -8.06 0.15 -13.42
N GLY A 95 -8.75 0.62 -12.37
CA GLY A 95 -10.16 0.32 -12.12
C GLY A 95 -11.09 0.89 -13.20
N LYS A 96 -10.76 2.05 -13.79
CA LYS A 96 -11.49 2.60 -14.94
C LYS A 96 -11.34 1.76 -16.20
N ALA A 97 -10.13 1.27 -16.45
CA ALA A 97 -9.87 0.37 -17.58
C ALA A 97 -10.60 -0.97 -17.40
N ASP A 98 -10.76 -1.44 -16.15
CA ASP A 98 -11.42 -2.71 -15.80
C ASP A 98 -10.82 -3.93 -16.53
N CYS A 99 -9.51 -3.85 -16.76
CA CYS A 99 -8.69 -4.88 -17.36
C CYS A 99 -7.55 -5.19 -16.39
N PRO A 100 -7.41 -6.43 -15.87
CA PRO A 100 -8.26 -7.60 -16.14
C PRO A 100 -9.72 -7.43 -15.66
N PRO A 101 -10.67 -8.20 -16.19
CA PRO A 101 -12.08 -8.13 -15.79
C PRO A 101 -12.24 -8.26 -14.27
N GLY A 102 -12.95 -7.31 -13.66
CA GLY A 102 -13.18 -7.27 -12.22
C GLY A 102 -12.26 -6.33 -11.45
N MET A 103 -11.24 -5.73 -12.10
CA MET A 103 -10.38 -4.73 -11.47
C MET A 103 -11.17 -3.55 -10.89
N LYS A 104 -12.25 -3.12 -11.54
CA LYS A 104 -13.09 -2.02 -11.03
C LYS A 104 -13.65 -2.34 -9.65
N GLN A 105 -14.18 -3.55 -9.47
CA GLN A 105 -14.71 -3.99 -8.19
C GLN A 105 -13.60 -4.07 -7.14
N LEU A 106 -12.46 -4.67 -7.49
CA LEU A 106 -11.35 -4.81 -6.57
C LEU A 106 -10.81 -3.45 -6.09
N VAL A 107 -10.66 -2.49 -7.01
CA VAL A 107 -10.20 -1.14 -6.69
C VAL A 107 -11.20 -0.42 -5.77
N LEU A 108 -12.51 -0.51 -6.06
CA LEU A 108 -13.53 0.10 -5.20
C LEU A 108 -13.53 -0.52 -3.79
N THR A 109 -13.34 -1.83 -3.69
CA THR A 109 -13.20 -2.53 -2.40
C THR A 109 -11.98 -2.01 -1.64
N PHE A 110 -10.83 -1.89 -2.31
CA PHE A 110 -9.62 -1.32 -1.70
C PHE A 110 -9.86 0.09 -1.16
N PHE A 111 -10.44 1.00 -1.96
CA PHE A 111 -10.76 2.36 -1.50
C PHE A 111 -11.74 2.38 -0.33
N THR A 112 -12.79 1.55 -0.38
CA THR A 112 -13.78 1.44 0.69
C THR A 112 -13.12 0.99 1.99
N ASN A 113 -12.26 -0.02 1.91
CA ASN A 113 -11.54 -0.54 3.06
C ASN A 113 -10.51 0.47 3.59
N LEU A 114 -9.74 1.12 2.71
CA LEU A 114 -8.80 2.16 3.09
C LEU A 114 -9.49 3.27 3.89
N LEU A 115 -10.61 3.80 3.36
CA LEU A 115 -11.36 4.88 4.01
C LEU A 115 -12.08 4.43 5.30
N GLY A 116 -12.47 3.16 5.39
CA GLY A 116 -13.15 2.62 6.57
C GLY A 116 -12.22 2.20 7.70
N LYS A 117 -10.97 1.84 7.39
CA LYS A 117 -10.00 1.32 8.35
C LYS A 117 -9.00 2.37 8.84
N ILE A 118 -8.58 3.27 7.95
CA ILE A 118 -7.57 4.28 8.28
C ILE A 118 -8.24 5.51 8.92
N GLN A 119 -7.80 5.86 10.13
CA GLN A 119 -8.37 6.96 10.93
C GLN A 119 -7.61 8.27 10.79
N GLN A 120 -6.36 8.24 10.31
CA GLN A 120 -5.54 9.44 10.13
C GLN A 120 -6.19 10.39 9.12
N PRO A 121 -6.15 11.71 9.36
CA PRO A 121 -6.72 12.67 8.42
C PRO A 121 -5.91 12.67 7.13
N LEU A 122 -6.45 12.07 6.06
CA LEU A 122 -5.84 12.04 4.72
C LEU A 122 -6.04 13.36 3.94
N LEU A 123 -7.04 14.15 4.32
CA LEU A 123 -7.44 15.40 3.67
C LEU A 123 -6.40 16.54 3.65
N PRO A 124 -5.50 16.70 4.64
CA PRO A 124 -4.47 17.74 4.60
C PRO A 124 -3.43 17.53 3.50
N HIS A 125 -3.32 16.32 2.96
CA HIS A 125 -2.36 16.01 1.91
C HIS A 125 -2.83 16.58 0.57
N VAL A 126 -2.00 17.40 -0.07
CA VAL A 126 -2.29 18.06 -1.37
C VAL A 126 -2.66 17.05 -2.47
N ASN A 127 -2.15 15.83 -2.36
CA ASN A 127 -2.44 14.74 -3.30
C ASN A 127 -3.85 14.14 -3.11
N VAL A 128 -4.50 14.40 -1.98
CA VAL A 128 -5.89 14.00 -1.69
C VAL A 128 -6.85 15.16 -1.94
N TYR A 129 -6.47 16.38 -1.54
CA TYR A 129 -7.30 17.57 -1.74
C TYR A 129 -6.45 18.75 -2.22
N LYS A 130 -6.79 19.31 -3.40
CA LYS A 130 -6.22 20.59 -3.80
C LYS A 130 -6.81 21.67 -2.89
N PRO A 131 -6.00 22.52 -2.24
CA PRO A 131 -6.54 23.60 -1.43
C PRO A 131 -7.50 24.43 -2.28
N VAL A 132 -8.72 24.63 -1.80
CA VAL A 132 -9.67 25.52 -2.46
C VAL A 132 -9.04 26.89 -2.40
N HIS A 133 -8.65 27.43 -3.56
CA HIS A 133 -8.25 28.81 -3.67
C HIS A 133 -9.49 29.65 -3.32
N VAL A 134 -9.62 30.02 -2.04
CA VAL A 134 -10.58 31.06 -1.66
C VAL A 134 -9.97 32.34 -2.20
N SER A 135 -10.37 32.71 -3.42
CA SER A 135 -10.13 34.04 -3.96
C SER A 135 -10.67 35.02 -2.93
N ARG A 136 -9.72 35.56 -2.16
CA ARG A 136 -9.94 36.59 -1.16
C ARG A 136 -10.44 37.81 -1.94
N TRP A 137 -11.75 37.95 -2.10
CA TRP A 137 -12.35 39.23 -2.46
C TRP A 137 -12.13 40.15 -1.26
N PHE A 138 -10.98 40.82 -1.23
CA PHE A 138 -10.72 41.97 -0.37
C PHE A 138 -10.77 43.21 -1.25
N PHE A 139 -11.79 44.03 -0.95
CA PHE A 139 -12.14 45.36 -1.44
C PHE A 139 -12.59 45.50 -2.90
#